data_AF-A0A2D9B6B3-F1
#
_entry.id   AF-A0A2D9B6B3-F1
#
_cell.length_a   1.000
_cell.length_b   1.000
_cell.length_c   1.000
_cell.angle_alpha   90.00
_cell.angle_beta   90.00
_cell.angle_gamma   90.00
#
_symmetry.space_group_name_H-M   'P 1'
#
loop_
_entity.id
_entity.type
_entity.pdbx_description
1 polymer ?
#
loop_
_entity_poly.entity_id
_entity_poly.type
_entity_poly.pdbx_seq_one_letter_code
_entity_poly.pdbx_strand_id
1 'polypeptide(L)'
;GGIVISGNAFVIMMTMVGIISLAGVVVNNGVVLLDYAQLLIDRKKVQLDMDEDQYLEVDDLFEAIVRAGKARLRPVLLTAITTILGLIPLAIGLNINFFTLFKDFNPNIYMGGDNVIFWGPLAWTVIYGLFVATFLTLVFVPIAFFLITKFKMWWRRKTRKVINELDETPSEA
;
A
#
# COMPACT_ATOMS: atom_id res chain seq x y z
N GLY A 1 -18.08 -1.06 35.25
CA GLY A 1 -18.55 0.27 35.69
C GLY A 1 -17.70 1.37 35.09
N GLY A 2 -16.48 1.60 35.63
CA GLY A 2 -15.64 2.75 35.26
C GLY A 2 -15.22 2.86 33.79
N ILE A 3 -14.86 1.75 33.12
CA ILE A 3 -14.35 1.77 31.73
C ILE A 3 -15.39 2.21 30.70
N VAL A 4 -16.68 1.92 30.96
CA VAL A 4 -17.80 2.33 30.10
C VAL A 4 -18.08 3.83 30.24
N ILE A 5 -17.74 4.40 31.41
CA ILE A 5 -17.93 5.82 31.73
C ILE A 5 -16.70 6.65 31.27
N SER A 6 -15.50 6.05 31.25
CA SER A 6 -14.27 6.74 30.83
C SER A 6 -14.18 7.01 29.32
N GLY A 7 -15.05 6.44 28.48
CA GLY A 7 -14.99 6.58 27.01
C GLY A 7 -13.78 5.90 26.35
N ASN A 8 -12.73 5.54 27.10
CA ASN A 8 -11.47 5.01 26.60
C ASN A 8 -11.59 3.69 25.83
N ALA A 9 -12.45 2.75 26.27
CA ALA A 9 -12.64 1.50 25.54
C ALA A 9 -13.25 1.72 24.15
N PHE A 10 -14.16 2.69 24.03
CA PHE A 10 -14.77 3.05 22.76
C PHE A 10 -13.73 3.68 21.80
N VAL A 11 -12.90 4.58 22.32
CA VAL A 11 -11.80 5.21 21.56
C VAL A 11 -10.81 4.17 21.04
N ILE A 12 -10.45 3.17 21.86
CA ILE A 12 -9.56 2.07 21.46
C ILE A 12 -10.19 1.26 20.31
N MET A 13 -11.46 0.86 20.44
CA MET A 13 -12.15 0.10 19.38
C MET A 13 -12.16 0.87 18.05
N MET A 14 -12.48 2.16 18.08
CA MET A 14 -12.52 3.00 16.87
C MET A 14 -11.14 3.18 16.23
N THR A 15 -10.11 3.31 17.05
CA THR A 15 -8.72 3.37 16.58
C THR A 15 -8.32 2.04 15.91
N MET A 16 -8.68 0.89 16.50
CA MET A 16 -8.42 -0.43 15.90
C MET A 16 -9.11 -0.60 14.55
N VAL A 17 -10.37 -0.18 14.43
CA VAL A 17 -11.09 -0.19 13.14
C VAL A 17 -10.37 0.68 12.11
N GLY A 18 -9.87 1.86 12.51
CA GLY A 18 -9.07 2.74 11.66
C GLY A 18 -7.79 2.06 11.15
N ILE A 19 -7.04 1.37 12.03
CA ILE A 19 -5.82 0.63 11.67
C ILE A 19 -6.13 -0.51 10.68
N ILE A 20 -7.19 -1.29 10.93
CA ILE A 20 -7.58 -2.41 10.06
C ILE A 20 -7.98 -1.90 8.67
N SER A 21 -8.79 -0.83 8.62
CA SER A 21 -9.17 -0.19 7.36
C SER A 21 -7.95 0.31 6.58
N LEU A 22 -7.03 0.98 7.27
CA LEU A 22 -5.78 1.46 6.70
C LEU A 22 -4.94 0.32 6.11
N ALA A 23 -4.79 -0.79 6.83
CA ALA A 23 -4.03 -1.94 6.36
C ALA A 23 -4.56 -2.45 4.99
N GLY A 24 -5.89 -2.50 4.82
CA GLY A 24 -6.49 -2.86 3.53
C GLY A 24 -6.13 -1.90 2.40
N VAL A 25 -6.22 -0.59 2.65
CA VAL A 25 -5.86 0.44 1.65
C VAL A 25 -4.38 0.33 1.27
N VAL A 26 -3.50 0.18 2.25
CA VAL A 26 -2.05 0.07 2.06
C VAL A 26 -1.67 -1.17 1.28
N VAL A 27 -2.24 -2.33 1.64
CA VAL A 27 -2.01 -3.60 0.92
C VAL A 27 -2.50 -3.50 -0.52
N ASN A 28 -3.69 -2.93 -0.75
CA ASN A 28 -4.22 -2.75 -2.11
C ASN A 28 -3.30 -1.86 -2.97
N ASN A 29 -2.84 -0.73 -2.42
CA ASN A 29 -1.90 0.15 -3.10
C ASN A 29 -0.57 -0.57 -3.44
N GLY A 30 -0.10 -1.43 -2.54
CA GLY A 30 1.12 -2.23 -2.75
C GLY A 30 0.96 -3.33 -3.81
N VAL A 31 -0.12 -4.12 -3.73
CA VAL A 31 -0.40 -5.22 -4.68
C VAL A 31 -0.52 -4.68 -6.11
N VAL A 32 -1.29 -3.60 -6.29
CA VAL A 32 -1.48 -2.98 -7.61
C VAL A 32 -0.17 -2.45 -8.22
N LEU A 33 0.78 -2.04 -7.37
CA LEU A 33 2.13 -1.65 -7.80
C LEU A 33 2.94 -2.87 -8.22
N LEU A 34 2.98 -3.91 -7.39
CA LEU A 34 3.70 -5.15 -7.68
C LEU A 34 3.19 -5.81 -8.96
N ASP A 35 1.88 -5.91 -9.14
CA ASP A 35 1.27 -6.48 -10.34
C ASP A 35 1.67 -5.71 -11.59
N TYR A 36 1.75 -4.38 -11.50
CA TYR A 36 2.18 -3.56 -12.62
C TYR A 36 3.69 -3.68 -12.90
N ALA A 37 4.50 -3.79 -11.86
CA ALA A 37 5.93 -4.05 -12.02
C ALA A 37 6.17 -5.41 -12.69
N GLN A 38 5.47 -6.45 -12.24
CA GLN A 38 5.52 -7.78 -12.82
C GLN A 38 5.09 -7.75 -14.30
N LEU A 39 3.98 -7.08 -14.61
CA LEU A 39 3.49 -6.92 -15.98
C LEU A 39 4.48 -6.18 -16.89
N LEU A 40 5.21 -5.18 -16.38
CA LEU A 40 6.27 -4.51 -17.15
C LEU A 40 7.48 -5.41 -17.38
N ILE A 41 7.85 -6.22 -16.38
CA ILE A 41 8.92 -7.21 -16.48
C ILE A 41 8.57 -8.26 -17.53
N ASP A 42 7.37 -8.83 -17.47
CA ASP A 42 6.95 -9.89 -18.38
C ASP A 42 6.87 -9.37 -19.83
N ARG A 43 6.38 -8.13 -20.03
CA ARG A 43 6.42 -7.47 -21.34
C ARG A 43 7.83 -7.29 -21.87
N LYS A 44 8.79 -6.91 -21.02
CA LYS A 44 10.19 -6.73 -21.40
C LYS A 44 10.86 -8.08 -21.74
N LYS A 45 10.54 -9.16 -21.02
CA LYS A 45 11.01 -10.51 -21.36
C LYS A 45 10.53 -10.97 -22.74
N VAL A 46 9.25 -10.77 -23.05
CA VAL A 46 8.69 -11.09 -24.37
C VAL A 46 9.38 -10.29 -25.48
N GLN A 47 9.71 -9.02 -25.24
CA GLN A 47 10.45 -8.19 -26.21
C GLN A 47 11.88 -8.66 -26.46
N LEU A 48 12.48 -9.34 -25.48
CA LEU A 48 13.84 -9.87 -25.56
C LEU A 48 13.88 -11.36 -25.95
N ASP A 49 12.74 -11.94 -26.34
CA ASP A 49 12.58 -13.36 -26.68
C ASP A 49 13.12 -14.30 -25.58
N MET A 50 12.88 -13.91 -24.32
CA MET A 50 13.33 -14.67 -23.13
C MET A 50 12.24 -15.61 -22.64
N ASP A 51 12.63 -16.81 -22.21
CA ASP A 51 11.74 -17.74 -21.52
C ASP A 51 11.18 -17.14 -20.22
N GLU A 52 9.97 -17.56 -19.83
CA GLU A 52 9.28 -17.06 -18.63
C GLU A 52 10.12 -17.25 -17.35
N ASP A 53 10.88 -18.34 -17.29
CA ASP A 53 11.70 -18.67 -16.13
C ASP A 53 13.05 -17.92 -16.12
N GLN A 54 13.45 -17.27 -17.21
CA GLN A 54 14.64 -16.43 -17.22
C GLN A 54 14.40 -15.12 -16.47
N TYR A 55 15.45 -14.60 -15.83
CA TYR A 55 15.41 -13.30 -15.16
C TYR A 55 16.04 -12.26 -16.06
N LEU A 56 15.42 -11.07 -16.11
CA LEU A 56 16.00 -9.90 -16.77
C LEU A 56 17.38 -9.56 -16.17
N GLU A 57 18.19 -8.86 -16.94
CA GLU A 57 19.38 -8.21 -16.42
C GLU A 57 19.01 -7.18 -15.34
N VAL A 58 19.95 -6.90 -14.43
CA VAL A 58 19.70 -6.04 -13.27
C VAL A 58 19.27 -4.64 -13.69
N ASP A 59 19.84 -4.12 -14.78
CA ASP A 59 19.54 -2.78 -15.30
C ASP A 59 18.14 -2.70 -15.91
N ASP A 60 17.75 -3.70 -16.71
CA ASP A 60 16.39 -3.81 -17.26
C ASP A 60 15.34 -4.02 -16.17
N LEU A 61 15.65 -4.83 -15.16
CA LEU A 61 14.79 -5.04 -13.99
C LEU A 61 14.58 -3.72 -13.22
N PHE A 62 15.66 -2.99 -12.97
CA PHE A 62 15.62 -1.71 -12.30
C PHE A 62 14.78 -0.70 -13.09
N GLU A 63 14.99 -0.62 -14.40
CA GLU A 63 14.21 0.26 -15.28
C GLU A 63 12.71 -0.06 -15.23
N ALA A 64 12.34 -1.34 -15.33
CA ALA A 64 10.95 -1.78 -15.28
C ALA A 64 10.27 -1.39 -13.95
N ILE A 65 10.96 -1.59 -12.82
CA ILE A 65 10.45 -1.24 -11.49
C ILE A 65 10.30 0.28 -11.33
N VAL A 66 11.26 1.08 -11.81
CA VAL A 66 11.17 2.55 -11.77
C VAL A 66 10.01 3.05 -12.61
N ARG A 67 9.83 2.50 -13.83
CA ARG A 67 8.68 2.81 -14.69
C ARG A 67 7.37 2.45 -14.00
N ALA A 68 7.31 1.30 -13.31
CA ALA A 68 6.14 0.87 -12.57
C ALA A 68 5.79 1.84 -11.42
N GLY A 69 6.78 2.19 -10.60
CA GLY A 69 6.62 3.11 -9.48
C GLY A 69 6.13 4.49 -9.92
N LYS A 70 6.70 5.05 -11.01
CA LYS A 70 6.26 6.35 -11.56
C LYS A 70 4.80 6.34 -12.03
N ALA A 71 4.37 5.27 -12.70
CA ALA A 71 3.00 5.14 -13.19
C ALA A 71 1.98 5.02 -12.05
N ARG A 72 2.36 4.34 -10.95
CA ARG A 72 1.47 4.07 -9.82
C ARG A 72 1.46 5.15 -8.75
N LEU A 73 2.48 6.02 -8.73
CA LEU A 73 2.53 7.20 -7.88
C LEU A 73 1.25 8.05 -7.96
N ARG A 74 0.75 8.30 -9.18
CA ARG A 74 -0.45 9.14 -9.38
C ARG A 74 -1.72 8.51 -8.78
N PRO A 75 -2.09 7.24 -9.08
CA PRO A 75 -3.19 6.57 -8.40
C PRO A 75 -3.08 6.55 -6.87
N VAL A 76 -1.91 6.17 -6.32
CA VAL A 76 -1.74 6.03 -4.86
C VAL A 76 -1.87 7.38 -4.15
N LEU A 77 -1.26 8.43 -4.69
CA LEU A 77 -1.41 9.78 -4.14
C LEU A 77 -2.85 10.28 -4.24
N LEU A 78 -3.55 10.01 -5.35
CA LEU A 78 -4.94 10.42 -5.52
C LEU A 78 -5.84 9.77 -4.46
N THR A 79 -5.68 8.47 -4.21
CA THR A 79 -6.41 7.75 -3.16
C THR A 79 -6.09 8.31 -1.78
N ALA A 80 -4.82 8.59 -1.48
CA ALA A 80 -4.41 9.19 -0.21
C ALA A 80 -5.05 10.57 -0.01
N ILE A 81 -4.89 11.46 -0.98
CA ILE A 81 -5.40 12.83 -0.95
C ILE A 81 -6.92 12.84 -0.82
N THR A 82 -7.65 12.08 -1.65
CA THR A 82 -9.11 12.08 -1.61
C THR A 82 -9.64 11.51 -0.29
N THR A 83 -8.95 10.53 0.30
CA THR A 83 -9.35 9.94 1.59
C THR A 83 -9.10 10.93 2.72
N ILE A 84 -7.94 11.57 2.74
CA ILE A 84 -7.60 12.59 3.74
C ILE A 84 -8.58 13.77 3.66
N LEU A 85 -8.84 14.29 2.46
CA LEU A 85 -9.80 15.38 2.25
C LEU A 85 -11.22 14.99 2.66
N GLY A 86 -11.67 13.77 2.33
CA GLY A 86 -12.98 13.26 2.75
C GLY A 86 -13.13 13.09 4.25
N LEU A 87 -12.03 12.79 4.96
CA LEU A 87 -12.03 12.57 6.40
C LEU A 87 -11.74 13.83 7.23
N ILE A 88 -11.19 14.90 6.64
CA ILE A 88 -10.90 16.15 7.36
C ILE A 88 -12.13 16.74 8.07
N PRO A 89 -13.32 16.89 7.44
CA PRO A 89 -14.50 17.43 8.11
C PRO A 89 -14.91 16.59 9.32
N LEU A 90 -14.79 15.26 9.21
CA LEU A 90 -15.09 14.32 10.28
C LEU A 90 -14.05 14.40 11.41
N ALA A 91 -12.77 14.49 11.07
CA ALA A 91 -11.66 14.55 12.02
C ALA A 91 -11.70 15.80 12.92
N ILE A 92 -12.14 16.93 12.36
CA ILE A 92 -12.28 18.19 13.11
C ILE A 92 -13.67 18.36 13.75
N GLY A 93 -14.59 17.41 13.56
CA GLY A 93 -15.93 17.45 14.17
C GLY A 93 -16.90 18.45 13.53
N LEU A 94 -16.71 18.74 12.25
CA LEU A 94 -17.55 19.64 11.46
C LEU A 94 -18.80 18.88 11.00
N ASN A 95 -19.94 19.13 11.65
CA ASN A 95 -21.19 18.46 11.31
C ASN A 95 -22.04 19.35 10.40
N ILE A 96 -22.29 18.86 9.19
CA ILE A 96 -23.15 19.53 8.19
C ILE A 96 -24.49 18.82 8.20
N ASN A 97 -25.57 19.56 8.42
CA ASN A 97 -26.90 18.98 8.38
C ASN A 97 -27.37 18.88 6.93
N PHE A 98 -27.09 17.73 6.29
CA PHE A 98 -27.43 17.51 4.89
C PHE A 98 -28.94 17.65 4.62
N PHE A 99 -29.79 17.32 5.59
CA PHE A 99 -31.24 17.46 5.45
C PHE A 99 -31.66 18.92 5.31
N THR A 100 -31.12 19.80 6.16
CA THR A 100 -31.38 21.25 6.09
C THR A 100 -30.64 21.91 4.92
N LEU A 101 -29.48 21.37 4.54
CA LEU A 101 -28.74 21.77 3.34
C LEU A 101 -29.57 21.56 2.06
N PHE A 102 -30.21 20.40 1.88
CA PHE A 102 -30.97 20.10 0.66
C PHE A 102 -32.40 20.66 0.67
N LYS A 103 -33.00 20.87 1.85
CA LYS A 103 -34.35 21.41 1.99
C LYS A 103 -34.40 22.94 1.95
N ASP A 104 -33.50 23.59 2.69
CA ASP A 104 -33.53 25.03 2.94
C ASP A 104 -32.30 25.76 2.38
N PHE A 105 -31.43 25.07 1.61
CA PHE A 105 -30.12 25.58 1.15
C PHE A 105 -29.23 26.10 2.29
N ASN A 106 -29.52 25.71 3.54
CA ASN A 106 -28.77 26.13 4.72
C ASN A 106 -28.10 24.90 5.38
N PRO A 107 -26.77 24.77 5.28
CA PRO A 107 -26.06 23.61 5.83
C PRO A 107 -26.11 23.47 7.35
N ASN A 108 -26.55 24.50 8.10
CA ASN A 108 -26.55 24.55 9.57
C ASN A 108 -25.33 23.84 10.16
N ILE A 109 -24.17 24.44 9.92
CA ILE A 109 -22.88 23.91 10.33
C ILE A 109 -22.74 24.09 11.84
N TYR A 110 -22.60 22.99 12.58
CA TYR A 110 -22.28 23.01 13.99
C TYR A 110 -20.97 22.27 14.25
N MET A 111 -20.16 22.85 15.14
CA MET A 111 -18.87 22.31 15.56
C MET A 111 -19.05 21.71 16.95
N GLY A 112 -18.93 20.39 17.05
CA GLY A 112 -19.11 19.64 18.29
C GLY A 112 -20.42 18.86 18.38
N GLY A 113 -20.37 17.74 19.09
CA GLY A 113 -21.44 16.75 19.22
C GLY A 113 -20.85 15.36 19.43
N ASP A 114 -21.64 14.40 19.90
CA ASP A 114 -21.15 13.04 20.23
C ASP A 114 -20.41 12.37 19.04
N ASN A 115 -20.75 12.75 17.81
CA ASN A 115 -20.09 12.30 16.58
C ASN A 115 -18.56 12.50 16.57
N VAL A 116 -18.03 13.62 17.09
CA VAL A 116 -16.56 13.83 17.05
C VAL A 116 -15.83 12.96 18.06
N ILE A 117 -16.46 12.68 19.21
CA ILE A 117 -15.91 11.81 20.27
C ILE A 117 -15.78 10.38 19.75
N PHE A 118 -16.74 9.95 18.93
CA PHE A 118 -16.77 8.60 18.40
C PHE A 118 -15.95 8.42 17.12
N TRP A 119 -16.10 9.31 16.13
CA TRP A 119 -15.51 9.15 14.81
C TRP A 119 -14.17 9.88 14.64
N GLY A 120 -13.89 10.87 15.48
CA GLY A 120 -12.64 11.64 15.45
C GLY A 120 -11.39 10.75 15.58
N PRO A 121 -11.29 9.87 16.59
CA PRO A 121 -10.13 8.98 16.74
C PRO A 121 -9.87 8.08 15.53
N LEU A 122 -10.94 7.56 14.91
CA LEU A 122 -10.84 6.77 13.68
C LEU A 122 -10.30 7.60 12.53
N ALA A 123 -10.89 8.77 12.29
CA ALA A 123 -10.52 9.65 11.18
C ALA A 123 -9.06 10.10 11.28
N TRP A 124 -8.61 10.52 12.48
CA TRP A 124 -7.23 10.89 12.73
C TRP A 124 -6.25 9.73 12.52
N THR A 125 -6.61 8.53 12.99
CA THR A 125 -5.81 7.32 12.80
C THR A 125 -5.59 7.04 11.31
N VAL A 126 -6.66 7.11 10.51
CA VAL A 126 -6.58 6.87 9.06
C VAL A 126 -5.80 7.97 8.35
N ILE A 127 -6.02 9.25 8.68
CA ILE A 127 -5.32 10.37 8.03
C ILE A 127 -3.80 10.26 8.23
N TYR A 128 -3.35 10.17 9.49
CA TYR A 128 -1.91 10.09 9.77
C TYR A 128 -1.30 8.78 9.27
N GLY A 129 -2.01 7.68 9.47
CA GLY A 129 -1.54 6.37 9.05
C GLY A 129 -1.42 6.28 7.53
N LEU A 130 -2.40 6.80 6.78
CA LEU A 130 -2.37 6.79 5.31
C LEU A 130 -1.30 7.72 4.78
N PHE A 131 -1.14 8.91 5.36
CA PHE A 131 -0.07 9.82 4.99
C PHE A 131 1.31 9.15 5.07
N VAL A 132 1.65 8.57 6.23
CA VAL A 132 2.94 7.87 6.42
C VAL A 132 3.04 6.63 5.53
N ALA A 133 1.99 5.80 5.50
CA ALA A 133 2.00 4.56 4.75
C ALA A 133 2.08 4.78 3.23
N THR A 134 1.55 5.87 2.71
CA THR A 134 1.67 6.23 1.29
C THR A 134 3.13 6.43 0.89
N PHE A 135 3.88 7.24 1.63
CA PHE A 135 5.31 7.44 1.36
C PHE A 135 6.10 6.14 1.57
N LEU A 136 5.79 5.41 2.64
CA LEU A 136 6.47 4.16 2.93
C LEU A 136 6.24 3.14 1.81
N THR A 137 5.00 2.91 1.40
CA THR A 137 4.65 1.92 0.35
C THR A 137 5.32 2.25 -0.97
N LEU A 138 5.30 3.53 -1.37
CA LEU A 138 5.84 3.94 -2.65
C LEU A 138 7.35 3.73 -2.77
N VAL A 139 8.09 3.81 -1.66
CA VAL A 139 9.55 3.62 -1.65
C VAL A 139 9.90 2.18 -1.29
N PHE A 140 9.31 1.67 -0.22
CA PHE A 140 9.63 0.36 0.34
C PHE A 140 9.24 -0.79 -0.60
N VAL A 141 8.06 -0.76 -1.22
CA VAL A 141 7.59 -1.87 -2.06
C VAL A 141 8.49 -2.07 -3.29
N PRO A 142 8.83 -1.04 -4.10
CA PRO A 142 9.76 -1.21 -5.21
C PRO A 142 11.14 -1.72 -4.78
N ILE A 143 11.67 -1.20 -3.66
CA ILE A 143 12.99 -1.59 -3.15
C ILE A 143 12.98 -3.05 -2.67
N ALA A 144 11.97 -3.43 -1.89
CA ALA A 144 11.81 -4.79 -1.41
C ALA A 144 11.68 -5.78 -2.57
N PHE A 145 10.86 -5.44 -3.58
CA PHE A 145 10.69 -6.27 -4.77
C PHE A 145 11.98 -6.44 -5.58
N PHE A 146 12.73 -5.35 -5.80
CA PHE A 146 14.03 -5.41 -6.46
C PHE A 146 15.03 -6.26 -5.67
N LEU A 147 15.13 -6.06 -4.36
CA LEU A 147 16.05 -6.77 -3.49
C LEU A 147 15.74 -8.27 -3.46
N ILE A 148 14.47 -8.64 -3.29
CA ILE A 148 14.01 -10.04 -3.29
C ILE A 148 14.30 -10.69 -4.64
N THR A 149 14.01 -10.01 -5.76
CA THR A 149 14.26 -10.54 -7.10
C THR A 149 15.75 -10.75 -7.34
N LYS A 150 16.59 -9.76 -6.98
CA LYS A 150 18.05 -9.85 -7.09
C LYS A 150 18.62 -10.98 -6.22
N PHE A 151 18.11 -11.13 -5.00
CA PHE A 151 18.50 -12.22 -4.10
C PHE A 151 18.14 -13.59 -4.69
N LYS A 152 16.92 -13.73 -5.24
CA LYS A 152 16.47 -14.96 -5.90
C LYS A 152 17.33 -15.31 -7.12
N MET A 153 17.70 -14.32 -7.93
CA MET A 153 18.64 -14.48 -9.05
C MET A 153 20.00 -14.99 -8.59
N TRP A 154 20.56 -14.39 -7.52
CA TRP A 154 21.84 -14.80 -6.95
C TRP A 154 21.79 -16.25 -6.43
N TRP A 155 20.72 -16.60 -5.70
CA TRP A 155 20.54 -17.95 -5.18
C TRP A 155 20.44 -18.99 -6.30
N ARG A 156 19.62 -18.73 -7.34
CA ARG A 156 19.46 -19.65 -8.48
C ARG A 156 20.76 -19.86 -9.24
N ARG A 157 21.58 -18.82 -9.42
CA ARG A 157 22.92 -18.94 -10.03
C ARG A 157 23.84 -19.86 -9.20
N LYS A 158 23.77 -19.79 -7.87
CA LYS A 158 24.56 -20.64 -6.97
C LYS A 158 24.11 -22.10 -7.05
N THR A 159 22.80 -22.37 -7.01
CA THR A 159 22.25 -23.73 -7.10
C THR A 159 22.51 -24.38 -8.46
N ARG A 160 22.37 -23.64 -9.57
CA ARG A 160 22.61 -24.18 -10.92
C ARG A 160 24.07 -24.55 -11.15
N LYS A 161 25.02 -23.80 -10.58
CA LYS A 161 26.45 -24.16 -10.60
C LYS A 161 26.72 -25.48 -9.89
N VAL A 162 26.15 -25.68 -8.70
CA VAL A 162 26.33 -26.92 -7.91
C VAL A 162 25.76 -28.14 -8.65
N ILE A 163 24.60 -28.02 -9.30
CA ILE A 163 24.00 -29.14 -10.05
C ILE A 163 24.87 -29.51 -11.26
N ASN A 164 25.35 -28.52 -12.02
CA ASN A 164 26.23 -28.79 -13.15
C ASN A 164 27.56 -29.43 -12.71
N GLU A 165 28.12 -29.04 -11.57
CA GLU A 165 29.34 -29.66 -10.99
C GLU A 165 29.12 -31.13 -10.57
N LEU A 166 27.88 -31.52 -10.21
CA LEU A 166 27.54 -32.91 -9.84
C LEU A 166 27.27 -33.81 -11.05
N ASP A 167 26.77 -33.26 -12.17
CA ASP A 167 26.61 -34.00 -13.43
C ASP A 167 27.93 -34.18 -14.18
N GLU A 168 28.95 -33.35 -13.91
CA GLU A 168 30.28 -33.42 -14.54
C GLU A 168 31.26 -34.38 -13.84
N THR A 169 30.93 -34.96 -12.68
CA THR A 169 31.75 -36.04 -12.10
C THR A 169 31.49 -37.34 -12.87
N PRO A 170 32.50 -37.88 -13.61
CA PRO A 170 32.30 -39.11 -14.37
C PRO A 170 31.96 -40.25 -13.42
N SER A 171 31.06 -41.12 -13.87
CA SER A 171 30.89 -42.48 -13.38
C SER A 171 32.19 -43.29 -13.61
N GLU A 172 33.25 -42.95 -12.88
CA GLU A 172 34.48 -43.74 -12.77
C GLU A 172 34.60 -44.19 -11.31
N ALA A 173 33.92 -45.30 -11.00
CA ALA A 173 34.21 -46.20 -9.88
C ALA A 173 33.91 -47.64 -10.31
#